data_AF-A0A1K2DLL1-F1
#
_entry.id   AF-A0A1K2DLL1-F1
#
_cell.length_a   1.000
_cell.length_b   1.000
_cell.length_c   1.000
_cell.angle_alpha   90.00
_cell.angle_beta   90.00
_cell.angle_gamma   90.00
#
_symmetry.space_group_name_H-M   'P 1'
#
loop_
_entity.id
_entity.type
_entity.pdbx_description
1 polymer ?
#
loop_
_entity_poly.entity_id
_entity_poly.type
_entity_poly.pdbx_seq_one_letter_code
_entity_poly.pdbx_strand_id
1 'polypeptide(L)'
;MSDPGNNAGSADRSLGQLVAAATAEMSALVHDEIALAKAEVRQDVKRGAIGSVAMIVAAVLLLFMMPMLSFAAAYGIHNLGLGLAWSFLIVAGGFFLLAALLGLIGWLKFKKLKPPEKSIASAKQTAAVLQGVKPHPRPAVTAGTSRPAVSGSTLAGTAMEKAPVQDKASSVARSST
;
A
#
# COMPACT_ATOMS: atom_id res chain seq x y z
N MET A 1 5.45 56.25 20.24
CA MET A 1 4.23 55.59 20.73
C MET A 1 4.52 54.10 20.72
N SER A 2 4.78 53.54 21.90
CA SER A 2 5.14 52.14 22.10
C SER A 2 3.90 51.28 21.85
N ASP A 3 4.02 50.21 21.07
CA ASP A 3 3.01 49.16 21.03
C ASP A 3 3.42 48.09 22.06
N PRO A 4 2.75 47.99 23.22
CA PRO A 4 3.09 47.04 24.25
C PRO A 4 2.21 45.78 24.10
N GLY A 5 2.83 44.62 23.90
CA GLY A 5 2.31 43.40 24.52
C GLY A 5 1.71 42.29 23.64
N ASN A 6 2.23 42.03 22.44
CA ASN A 6 1.94 40.76 21.73
C ASN A 6 2.59 39.50 22.37
N ASN A 7 2.76 39.48 23.70
CA ASN A 7 3.28 38.34 24.46
C ASN A 7 2.26 37.81 25.50
N ALA A 8 0.98 38.17 25.38
CA ALA A 8 -0.08 37.66 26.24
C ALA A 8 -0.62 36.33 25.69
N GLY A 9 0.10 35.22 25.89
CA GLY A 9 -0.43 33.90 25.53
C GLY A 9 0.38 32.68 25.97
N SER A 10 1.55 32.86 26.58
CA SER A 10 2.53 31.79 26.81
C SER A 10 2.57 31.23 28.23
N ALA A 11 1.78 31.71 29.19
CA ALA A 11 1.94 31.30 30.61
C ALA A 11 0.80 30.47 31.22
N ASP A 12 -0.33 30.23 30.55
CA ASP A 12 -1.38 29.38 31.16
C ASP A 12 -2.28 28.72 30.10
N ARG A 13 -1.66 28.08 29.09
CA ARG A 13 -2.41 27.15 28.24
C ARG A 13 -2.84 26.02 29.15
N SER A 14 -4.14 25.97 29.49
CA SER A 14 -4.65 24.97 30.42
C SER A 14 -4.25 23.57 29.94
N LEU A 15 -4.03 22.64 30.87
CA LEU A 15 -3.71 21.24 30.51
C LEU A 15 -4.75 20.66 29.52
N GLY A 16 -6.00 21.12 29.58
CA GLY A 16 -7.04 20.79 28.62
C GLY A 16 -6.73 21.28 27.20
N GLN A 17 -6.22 22.50 27.03
CA GLN A 17 -5.83 23.04 25.72
C GLN A 17 -4.55 22.36 25.16
N LEU A 18 -3.60 21.97 26.01
CA LEU A 18 -2.41 21.22 25.60
C LEU A 18 -2.79 19.81 25.11
N VAL A 19 -3.65 19.11 25.86
CA VAL A 19 -4.16 17.78 25.47
C VAL A 19 -5.02 17.88 24.21
N ALA A 20 -5.87 18.90 24.10
CA ALA A 20 -6.68 19.13 22.90
C ALA A 20 -5.81 19.37 21.66
N ALA A 21 -4.74 20.18 21.78
CA ALA A 21 -3.79 20.42 20.70
C ALA A 21 -3.04 19.14 20.30
N ALA A 22 -2.52 18.38 21.27
CA ALA A 22 -1.83 17.11 20.99
C ALA A 22 -2.74 16.06 20.34
N THR A 23 -4.02 16.01 20.75
CA THR A 23 -5.02 15.11 20.14
C THR A 23 -5.38 15.57 18.71
N ALA A 24 -5.45 16.88 18.47
CA ALA A 24 -5.70 17.43 17.15
C ALA A 24 -4.54 17.11 16.18
N GLU A 25 -3.28 17.21 16.61
CA GLU A 25 -2.13 16.84 15.79
C GLU A 25 -2.08 15.34 15.49
N MET A 26 -2.39 14.48 16.47
CA MET A 26 -2.52 13.04 16.21
C MET A 26 -3.64 12.73 15.20
N SER A 27 -4.79 13.41 15.30
CA SER A 27 -5.86 13.28 14.30
C SER A 27 -5.44 13.74 12.90
N ALA A 28 -4.65 14.81 12.81
CA ALA A 28 -4.13 15.30 11.54
C ALA A 28 -3.18 14.27 10.89
N LEU A 29 -2.24 13.71 11.65
CA LEU A 29 -1.33 12.67 11.15
C LEU A 29 -2.08 11.42 10.67
N VAL A 30 -3.08 10.95 11.41
CA VAL A 30 -3.90 9.81 11.00
C VAL A 30 -4.68 10.12 9.72
N HIS A 31 -5.21 11.34 9.59
CA HIS A 31 -5.90 11.75 8.37
C HIS A 31 -4.97 11.76 7.16
N ASP A 32 -3.75 12.25 7.32
CA ASP A 32 -2.74 12.31 6.27
C ASP A 32 -2.28 10.91 5.84
N GLU A 33 -2.06 10.00 6.79
CA GLU A 33 -1.70 8.61 6.49
C GLU A 33 -2.83 7.89 5.74
N ILE A 34 -4.09 8.12 6.14
CA ILE A 34 -5.26 7.60 5.42
C ILE A 34 -5.36 8.22 4.02
N ALA A 35 -5.10 9.52 3.88
CA ALA A 35 -5.11 10.20 2.59
C ALA A 35 -4.06 9.64 1.65
N LEU A 36 -2.85 9.36 2.17
CA LEU A 36 -1.76 8.72 1.44
C LEU A 36 -2.12 7.29 1.03
N ALA A 37 -2.56 6.46 1.99
CA ALA A 37 -2.98 5.08 1.71
C ALA A 37 -4.12 5.04 0.68
N LYS A 38 -5.05 5.99 0.75
CA LYS A 38 -6.13 6.12 -0.25
C LYS A 38 -5.60 6.54 -1.61
N ALA A 39 -4.58 7.39 -1.68
CA ALA A 39 -3.93 7.77 -2.93
C ALA A 39 -3.19 6.57 -3.56
N GLU A 40 -2.48 5.78 -2.76
CA GLU A 40 -1.79 4.56 -3.21
C GLU A 40 -2.78 3.51 -3.71
N VAL A 41 -3.84 3.21 -2.96
CA VAL A 41 -4.89 2.28 -3.40
C VAL A 41 -5.56 2.78 -4.68
N ARG A 42 -5.84 4.08 -4.82
CA ARG A 42 -6.39 4.63 -6.07
C ARG A 42 -5.42 4.46 -7.25
N GLN A 43 -4.12 4.66 -7.02
CA GLN A 43 -3.10 4.47 -8.03
C GLN A 43 -3.00 3.00 -8.46
N ASP A 44 -3.02 2.07 -7.51
CA ASP A 44 -3.01 0.64 -7.78
C ASP A 44 -4.27 0.18 -8.51
N VAL A 45 -5.45 0.66 -8.10
CA VAL A 45 -6.70 0.39 -8.80
C VAL A 45 -6.65 0.94 -10.23
N LYS A 46 -6.11 2.15 -10.44
CA LYS A 46 -5.99 2.72 -11.79
C LYS A 46 -5.04 1.91 -12.67
N ARG A 47 -3.88 1.51 -12.12
CA ARG A 47 -2.90 0.66 -12.84
C ARG A 47 -3.49 -0.71 -13.15
N GLY A 48 -4.13 -1.34 -12.18
CA GLY A 48 -4.84 -2.60 -12.33
C GLY A 48 -5.96 -2.51 -13.36
N ALA A 49 -6.73 -1.42 -13.36
CA ALA A 49 -7.80 -1.19 -14.33
C ALA A 49 -7.25 -1.09 -15.76
N ILE A 50 -6.23 -0.26 -15.99
CA ILE A 50 -5.60 -0.12 -17.31
C ILE A 50 -5.01 -1.45 -17.78
N GLY A 51 -4.30 -2.17 -16.90
CA GLY A 51 -3.76 -3.48 -17.20
C GLY A 51 -4.86 -4.49 -17.55
N SER A 52 -5.96 -4.50 -16.80
CA SER A 52 -7.09 -5.40 -17.05
C SER A 52 -7.77 -5.12 -18.38
N VAL A 53 -7.98 -3.84 -18.74
CA VAL A 53 -8.54 -3.45 -20.05
C VAL A 53 -7.63 -3.90 -21.18
N ALA A 54 -6.32 -3.67 -21.08
CA ALA A 54 -5.37 -4.10 -22.09
C ALA A 54 -5.38 -5.62 -22.27
N MET A 55 -5.44 -6.39 -21.17
CA MET A 55 -5.54 -7.86 -21.22
C MET A 55 -6.85 -8.34 -21.84
N ILE A 56 -7.98 -7.69 -21.54
CA ILE A 56 -9.27 -8.03 -22.15
C ILE A 56 -9.25 -7.75 -23.65
N VAL A 57 -8.76 -6.58 -24.07
CA VAL A 57 -8.63 -6.22 -25.49
C VAL A 57 -7.71 -7.21 -26.21
N ALA A 58 -6.55 -7.55 -25.63
CA ALA A 58 -5.65 -8.54 -26.18
C ALA A 58 -6.31 -9.91 -26.33
N ALA A 59 -7.07 -10.36 -25.32
CA ALA A 59 -7.79 -11.63 -25.37
C ALA A 59 -8.87 -11.65 -26.47
N VAL A 60 -9.61 -10.54 -26.63
CA VAL A 60 -10.62 -10.39 -27.69
C VAL A 60 -9.97 -10.41 -29.07
N LEU A 61 -8.85 -9.71 -29.26
CA LEU A 61 -8.10 -9.72 -30.52
C LEU A 61 -7.56 -11.12 -30.84
N LEU A 62 -7.00 -11.83 -29.84
CA LEU A 62 -6.55 -13.21 -30.02
C LEU A 62 -7.71 -14.13 -30.44
N LEU A 63 -8.86 -13.98 -29.81
CA LEU A 63 -10.07 -14.74 -30.14
C LEU A 63 -10.55 -14.43 -31.57
N PHE A 64 -10.50 -13.17 -32.00
CA PHE A 64 -10.92 -12.76 -33.33
C PHE A 64 -9.93 -13.20 -34.42
N MET A 65 -8.63 -13.26 -34.12
CA MET A 65 -7.60 -13.77 -35.04
C MET A 65 -7.58 -15.30 -35.14
N MET A 66 -8.12 -16.03 -34.16
CA MET A 66 -8.11 -17.50 -34.16
C MET A 66 -8.70 -18.16 -35.42
N PRO A 67 -9.90 -17.81 -35.91
CA PRO A 67 -10.42 -18.39 -37.15
C PRO A 67 -9.48 -18.12 -38.32
N MET A 68 -8.89 -16.93 -38.41
CA MET A 68 -7.98 -16.56 -39.48
C MET A 68 -6.68 -17.37 -39.44
N LEU A 69 -6.13 -17.59 -38.25
CA LEU A 69 -4.97 -18.46 -38.03
C LEU A 69 -5.30 -19.93 -38.37
N SER A 70 -6.52 -20.38 -38.06
CA SER A 70 -6.98 -21.72 -38.42
C SER A 70 -7.05 -21.92 -39.94
N PHE A 71 -7.59 -20.95 -40.68
CA PHE A 71 -7.60 -20.99 -42.15
C PHE A 71 -6.18 -21.01 -42.71
N ALA A 72 -5.32 -20.10 -42.25
CA ALA A 72 -3.92 -20.03 -42.70
C ALA A 72 -3.17 -21.35 -42.46
N ALA A 73 -3.32 -21.95 -41.28
CA ALA A 73 -2.70 -23.22 -40.95
C ALA A 73 -3.27 -24.38 -41.80
N ALA A 74 -4.58 -24.44 -42.00
CA ALA A 74 -5.22 -25.50 -42.79
C ALA A 74 -4.79 -25.44 -44.27
N TYR A 75 -4.75 -24.24 -44.88
CA TYR A 75 -4.24 -24.06 -46.23
C TYR A 75 -2.73 -24.33 -46.32
N GLY A 76 -1.95 -23.95 -45.30
CA GLY A 76 -0.54 -24.28 -45.21
C GLY A 76 -0.29 -25.79 -45.23
N ILE A 77 -1.06 -26.57 -44.44
CA ILE A 77 -0.98 -28.03 -44.42
C ILE A 77 -1.51 -28.64 -45.73
N HIS A 78 -2.57 -28.07 -46.30
CA HIS A 78 -3.10 -28.52 -47.59
C HIS A 78 -2.05 -28.48 -48.70
N ASN A 79 -1.21 -27.43 -48.72
CA ASN A 79 -0.13 -27.29 -49.69
C ASN A 79 0.95 -28.39 -49.61
N LEU A 80 0.97 -29.21 -48.55
CA LEU A 80 1.83 -30.39 -48.45
C LEU A 80 1.22 -31.63 -49.15
N GLY A 81 0.06 -31.49 -49.81
CA GLY A 81 -0.63 -32.56 -50.54
C GLY A 81 -1.70 -33.28 -49.73
N LEU A 82 -1.99 -32.84 -48.50
CA LEU A 82 -3.07 -33.37 -47.67
C LEU A 82 -4.43 -32.83 -48.15
N GLY A 83 -5.47 -33.66 -48.11
CA GLY A 83 -6.83 -33.21 -48.43
C GLY A 83 -7.31 -32.11 -47.47
N LEU A 84 -8.01 -31.10 -48.00
CA LEU A 84 -8.39 -29.90 -47.25
C LEU A 84 -9.15 -30.22 -45.94
N ALA A 85 -10.07 -31.20 -45.98
CA ALA A 85 -10.82 -31.64 -44.81
C ALA A 85 -9.91 -32.18 -43.68
N TRP A 86 -8.88 -32.97 -44.04
CA TRP A 86 -7.91 -33.52 -43.09
C TRP A 86 -7.03 -32.43 -42.51
N SER A 87 -6.66 -31.42 -43.30
CA SER A 87 -5.91 -30.26 -42.81
C SER A 87 -6.67 -29.50 -41.73
N PHE A 88 -7.96 -29.21 -41.93
CA PHE A 88 -8.79 -28.57 -40.90
C PHE A 88 -8.93 -29.44 -39.65
N LEU A 89 -9.09 -30.75 -39.80
CA LEU A 89 -9.22 -31.66 -38.67
C LEU A 89 -7.94 -31.69 -37.80
N ILE A 90 -6.76 -31.71 -38.44
CA ILE A 90 -5.48 -31.66 -37.74
C ILE A 90 -5.32 -30.34 -36.98
N VAL A 91 -5.63 -29.21 -37.62
CA VAL A 91 -5.53 -27.88 -36.98
C VAL A 91 -6.51 -27.76 -35.81
N ALA A 92 -7.76 -28.21 -35.98
CA ALA A 92 -8.74 -28.24 -34.92
C ALA A 92 -8.30 -29.14 -33.75
N GLY A 93 -7.75 -30.31 -34.04
CA GLY A 93 -7.15 -31.20 -33.04
C GLY A 93 -5.99 -30.54 -32.29
N GLY A 94 -5.12 -29.82 -33.00
CA GLY A 94 -4.01 -29.05 -32.40
C GLY A 94 -4.50 -27.97 -31.44
N PHE A 95 -5.50 -27.17 -31.83
CA PHE A 95 -6.10 -26.18 -30.93
C PHE A 95 -6.81 -26.81 -29.74
N PHE A 96 -7.48 -27.95 -29.93
CA PHE A 96 -8.12 -28.67 -28.83
C PHE A 96 -7.10 -29.17 -27.80
N LEU A 97 -5.99 -29.75 -28.25
CA LEU A 97 -4.90 -30.18 -27.37
C LEU A 97 -4.28 -29.00 -26.61
N LEU A 98 -4.05 -27.88 -27.30
CA LEU A 98 -3.53 -26.66 -26.69
C LEU A 98 -4.51 -26.11 -25.63
N ALA A 99 -5.80 -26.04 -25.95
CA ALA A 99 -6.85 -25.58 -25.04
C ALA A 99 -6.97 -26.51 -23.81
N ALA A 100 -6.90 -27.82 -24.00
CA ALA A 100 -6.92 -28.79 -22.91
C ALA A 100 -5.71 -28.62 -21.98
N LEU A 101 -4.51 -28.41 -22.54
CA LEU A 101 -3.28 -28.19 -21.75
C LEU A 101 -3.36 -26.88 -20.94
N LEU A 102 -3.73 -25.77 -21.59
CA LEU A 102 -3.87 -24.48 -20.92
C LEU A 102 -4.99 -24.52 -19.86
N GLY A 103 -6.12 -25.14 -20.18
CA GLY A 103 -7.23 -25.34 -19.25
C GLY A 103 -6.82 -26.16 -18.03
N LEU A 104 -6.05 -27.23 -18.23
CA LEU A 104 -5.53 -28.06 -17.14
C LEU A 104 -4.56 -27.27 -16.25
N ILE A 105 -3.61 -26.53 -16.83
CA ILE A 105 -2.68 -25.67 -16.09
C ILE A 105 -3.45 -24.61 -15.30
N GLY A 106 -4.44 -23.96 -15.92
CA GLY A 106 -5.31 -22.99 -15.28
C GLY A 106 -6.02 -23.61 -14.08
N TRP A 107 -6.69 -24.73 -14.28
CA TRP A 107 -7.41 -25.46 -13.23
C TRP A 107 -6.50 -25.88 -12.06
N LEU A 108 -5.29 -26.37 -12.36
CA LEU A 108 -4.27 -26.72 -11.37
C LEU A 108 -3.83 -25.51 -10.54
N LYS A 109 -3.70 -24.33 -11.18
CA LYS A 109 -3.36 -23.09 -10.47
C LYS A 109 -4.54 -22.59 -9.62
N PHE A 110 -5.76 -22.63 -10.14
CA PHE A 110 -6.96 -22.22 -9.41
C PHE A 110 -7.21 -23.10 -8.18
N LYS A 111 -7.01 -24.41 -8.27
CA LYS A 111 -7.15 -25.33 -7.11
C LYS A 111 -6.16 -25.04 -5.97
N LYS A 112 -5.03 -24.39 -6.26
CA LYS A 112 -4.02 -24.02 -5.25
C LYS A 112 -4.34 -22.69 -4.56
N LEU A 113 -5.26 -21.90 -5.09
CA LEU A 113 -5.69 -20.63 -4.49
C LEU A 113 -6.71 -20.93 -3.39
N LYS A 114 -6.25 -21.01 -2.13
CA LYS A 114 -7.14 -20.99 -0.97
C LYS A 114 -7.57 -19.54 -0.71
N PRO A 115 -8.85 -19.28 -0.36
CA PRO A 115 -9.25 -17.95 0.08
C PRO A 115 -8.39 -17.51 1.27
N PRO A 116 -8.07 -16.21 1.43
CA PRO A 116 -7.23 -15.72 2.51
C PRO A 116 -8.02 -15.68 3.83
N GLU A 117 -8.38 -16.86 4.36
CA GLU A 117 -9.20 -17.03 5.56
C GLU A 117 -8.60 -16.30 6.77
N LYS A 118 -7.27 -16.35 6.92
CA LYS A 118 -6.57 -15.67 8.01
C LYS A 118 -6.71 -14.15 7.96
N SER A 119 -6.55 -13.53 6.78
CA SER A 119 -6.74 -12.08 6.62
C SER A 119 -8.19 -11.67 6.87
N ILE A 120 -9.16 -12.46 6.40
CA ILE A 120 -10.58 -12.17 6.63
C ILE A 120 -10.92 -12.31 8.12
N ALA A 121 -10.41 -13.34 8.80
CA ALA A 121 -10.62 -13.55 10.23
C ALA A 121 -9.99 -12.42 11.06
N SER A 122 -8.74 -12.05 10.79
CA SER A 122 -8.07 -10.93 11.48
C SER A 122 -8.80 -9.61 11.26
N ALA A 123 -9.25 -9.31 10.04
CA ALA A 123 -10.02 -8.10 9.76
C ALA A 123 -11.35 -8.06 10.55
N LYS A 124 -12.06 -9.18 10.62
CA LYS A 124 -13.31 -9.31 11.40
C LYS A 124 -13.07 -9.17 12.90
N GLN A 125 -12.01 -9.75 13.44
CA GLN A 125 -11.63 -9.62 14.85
C GLN A 125 -11.32 -8.17 15.20
N THR A 126 -10.52 -7.48 14.38
CA THR A 126 -10.21 -6.06 14.60
C THR A 126 -11.48 -5.20 14.56
N ALA A 127 -12.38 -5.44 13.61
CA ALA A 127 -13.66 -4.74 13.55
C ALA A 127 -14.55 -5.01 14.78
N ALA A 128 -14.61 -6.25 15.26
CA ALA A 128 -15.39 -6.62 16.44
C ALA A 128 -14.86 -5.94 17.72
N VAL A 129 -13.54 -5.86 17.88
CA VAL A 129 -12.93 -5.14 19.03
C VAL A 129 -13.26 -3.66 18.98
N LEU A 130 -13.18 -3.03 17.80
CA LEU A 130 -13.50 -1.61 17.61
C LEU A 130 -14.97 -1.28 17.88
N GLN A 131 -15.90 -2.17 17.52
CA GLN A 131 -17.33 -2.01 17.77
C GLN A 131 -17.70 -2.17 19.26
N GLY A 132 -16.90 -2.93 20.02
CA GLY A 132 -17.11 -3.13 21.46
C GLY A 132 -16.67 -1.95 22.34
N VAL A 133 -15.88 -1.02 21.80
CA VAL A 133 -15.44 0.18 22.54
C VAL A 133 -16.51 1.27 22.45
N LYS A 134 -17.42 1.28 23.44
CA LYS A 134 -18.31 2.43 23.67
C LYS A 134 -17.45 3.63 24.10
N PRO A 135 -17.61 4.84 23.52
CA PRO A 135 -16.94 6.03 24.01
C PRO A 135 -17.38 6.26 25.47
N HIS A 136 -16.47 6.03 26.42
CA HIS A 136 -16.78 6.20 27.83
C HIS A 136 -16.81 7.71 28.11
N PRO A 137 -17.93 8.27 28.59
CA PRO A 137 -17.95 9.62 29.13
C PRO A 137 -17.01 9.63 30.33
N ARG A 138 -15.92 10.39 30.24
CA ARG A 138 -14.98 10.57 31.35
C ARG A 138 -15.77 11.14 32.54
N PRO A 139 -15.87 10.45 33.69
CA PRO A 139 -16.38 11.10 34.90
C PRO A 139 -15.43 12.25 35.22
N ALA A 140 -15.98 13.45 35.38
CA ALA A 140 -15.22 14.62 35.79
C ALA A 140 -14.47 14.27 37.09
N VAL A 141 -13.14 14.24 37.03
CA VAL A 141 -12.31 14.05 38.21
C VAL A 141 -12.46 15.29 39.08
N THR A 142 -13.39 15.25 40.03
CA THR A 142 -13.43 16.19 41.16
C THR A 142 -12.42 15.70 42.18
N ALA A 143 -11.22 16.26 42.16
CA ALA A 143 -10.29 16.12 43.28
C ALA A 143 -9.29 17.28 43.27
N GLY A 144 -9.75 18.42 43.76
CA GLY A 144 -8.86 19.30 44.50
C GLY A 144 -8.41 18.55 45.74
N THR A 145 -7.14 18.14 45.79
CA THR A 145 -6.45 17.90 47.06
C THR A 145 -5.00 18.31 46.85
N SER A 146 -4.72 19.47 47.40
CA SER A 146 -3.43 20.10 47.69
C SER A 146 -2.27 19.10 47.85
N ARG A 147 -1.24 19.26 47.02
CA ARG A 147 0.11 18.73 47.31
C ARG A 147 0.98 19.90 47.81
N PRO A 148 1.64 19.81 48.97
CA PRO A 148 2.45 20.89 49.48
C PRO A 148 3.69 21.09 48.60
N ALA A 149 4.09 22.35 48.46
CA ALA A 149 5.29 22.76 47.76
C ALA A 149 6.52 22.15 48.45
N VAL A 150 7.30 21.37 47.70
CA VAL A 150 8.67 21.04 48.11
C VAL A 150 9.59 22.03 47.41
N SER A 151 10.05 22.97 48.24
CA SER A 151 11.11 23.93 47.98
C SER A 151 12.48 23.25 47.97
N GLY A 152 13.33 23.63 47.02
CA GLY A 152 14.80 23.61 47.17
C GLY A 152 15.58 22.50 46.45
N SER A 153 16.24 22.85 45.34
CA SER A 153 17.72 22.82 45.24
C SER A 153 18.17 23.29 43.85
N THR A 154 18.72 24.50 43.79
CA THR A 154 19.65 24.96 42.75
C THR A 154 21.00 24.25 42.88
N LEU A 155 21.78 24.25 41.78
CA LEU A 155 23.26 24.13 41.60
C LEU A 155 23.48 23.44 40.23
N ALA A 156 23.78 24.11 39.11
CA ALA A 156 24.97 24.91 38.76
C ALA A 156 26.29 24.13 38.90
N GLY A 157 26.99 23.89 37.77
CA GLY A 157 28.34 23.33 37.65
C GLY A 157 28.44 22.35 36.47
N THR A 158 28.74 22.77 35.23
CA THR A 158 30.04 23.17 34.66
C THR A 158 30.96 21.98 34.30
N ALA A 159 31.44 22.04 33.04
CA ALA A 159 32.72 21.56 32.50
C ALA A 159 32.80 20.21 31.77
N MET A 160 33.13 20.36 30.48
CA MET A 160 34.12 19.61 29.66
C MET A 160 33.78 18.16 29.30
N GLU A 161 33.72 17.80 28.01
CA GLU A 161 34.94 17.46 27.26
C GLU A 161 34.78 17.70 25.75
N LYS A 162 35.77 18.39 25.18
CA LYS A 162 36.07 18.47 23.74
C LYS A 162 36.95 17.29 23.36
N ALA A 163 36.70 16.64 22.22
CA ALA A 163 37.77 16.18 21.34
C ALA A 163 37.26 16.03 19.88
N PRO A 164 38.02 16.51 18.88
CA PRO A 164 37.68 16.40 17.47
C PRO A 164 38.26 15.12 16.88
N VAL A 165 37.53 14.45 16.00
CA VAL A 165 38.12 13.48 15.06
C VAL A 165 37.88 14.01 13.65
N GLN A 166 38.94 14.61 13.13
CA GLN A 166 39.15 14.96 11.74
C GLN A 166 39.86 13.78 11.04
N ASP A 167 39.84 13.80 9.70
CA ASP A 167 40.61 12.97 8.76
C ASP A 167 39.93 11.64 8.34
N LYS A 168 39.67 11.32 7.07
CA LYS A 168 40.32 11.72 5.82
C LYS A 168 39.35 11.82 4.65
N ALA A 169 39.65 12.80 3.79
CA ALA A 169 39.27 12.84 2.40
C ALA A 169 39.72 11.57 1.65
N SER A 170 38.90 11.12 0.70
CA SER A 170 39.31 10.25 -0.41
C SER A 170 38.51 10.65 -1.64
N SER A 171 38.86 11.82 -2.18
CA SER A 171 38.74 12.09 -3.60
C SER A 171 39.93 11.42 -4.27
N VAL A 172 39.70 10.36 -5.05
CA VAL A 172 40.59 9.97 -6.15
C VAL A 172 39.73 9.57 -7.33
N ALA A 173 39.76 10.42 -8.33
CA ALA A 173 39.34 10.15 -9.70
C ALA A 173 40.17 9.03 -10.36
N ARG A 174 39.54 8.29 -11.27
CA ARG A 174 40.09 7.58 -12.45
C ARG A 174 38.87 7.02 -13.20
N SER A 175 38.37 7.65 -14.26
CA SER A 175 38.87 7.67 -15.64
C SER A 175 38.96 6.28 -16.30
N SER A 176 38.21 6.16 -17.41
CA SER A 176 38.47 5.32 -18.59
C SER A 176 38.11 3.83 -18.51
N THR A 177 37.02 3.43 -19.16
CA THR A 177 36.98 2.85 -20.53
C THR A 177 35.54 2.87 -21.05
#